data_AF-A0A6L7F005-F1
#
_entry.id   AF-A0A6L7F005-F1
#
_cell.length_a   1.000
_cell.length_b   1.000
_cell.length_c   1.000
_cell.angle_alpha   90.00
_cell.angle_beta   90.00
_cell.angle_gamma   90.00
#
_symmetry.space_group_name_H-M   'P 1'
#
loop_
_entity.id
_entity.type
_entity.pdbx_description
1 polymer ?
#
loop_
_entity_poly.entity_id
_entity_poly.type
_entity_poly.pdbx_seq_one_letter_code
_entity_poly.pdbx_strand_id
1 'polypeptide(L)' 'MSHALPPHRSEDALRLDETDLQILRLISEGVTVDGAARRVSLSERTVRRRLSSIATEMGVGTTIEAVVTAVRRGLI' A
#
# COMPACT_ATOMS: atom_id res chain seq x y z
N MET A 1 -9.53 39.59 6.25
CA MET A 1 -9.96 38.22 6.64
C MET A 1 -10.28 37.42 5.39
N SER A 2 -9.28 36.79 4.78
CA SER A 2 -9.45 35.70 3.80
C SER A 2 -8.18 34.89 3.80
N HIS A 3 -8.06 34.00 4.79
CA HIS A 3 -7.12 32.89 4.67
C HIS A 3 -7.76 31.94 3.66
N ALA A 4 -7.30 32.01 2.41
CA ALA A 4 -7.66 31.00 1.41
C ALA A 4 -7.27 29.65 2.01
N LEU A 5 -8.29 28.82 2.28
CA LEU A 5 -8.10 27.43 2.63
C LEU A 5 -7.19 26.83 1.53
N PRO A 6 -6.10 26.12 1.87
CA PRO A 6 -5.34 25.39 0.87
C PRO A 6 -6.31 24.55 0.02
N PRO A 7 -6.05 24.39 -1.30
CA PRO A 7 -6.84 23.49 -2.10
C PRO A 7 -6.93 22.18 -1.34
N HIS A 8 -8.14 21.66 -1.21
CA HIS A 8 -8.47 20.38 -0.62
C HIS A 8 -7.24 19.49 -0.76
N ARG A 9 -6.57 19.17 0.37
CA ARG A 9 -5.64 18.05 0.39
C ARG A 9 -6.49 16.95 -0.21
N SER A 10 -6.25 16.64 -1.48
CA SER A 10 -6.63 15.39 -2.06
C SER A 10 -6.34 14.38 -0.93
N GLU A 11 -7.18 13.43 -0.58
CA GLU A 11 -7.34 12.29 -1.47
C GLU A 11 -6.14 12.16 -2.40
N ASP A 12 -4.91 12.28 -1.86
CA ASP A 12 -3.65 11.88 -2.45
C ASP A 12 -3.93 10.42 -2.73
N ALA A 13 -4.48 10.20 -3.92
CA ALA A 13 -4.98 8.92 -4.36
C ALA A 13 -3.73 8.07 -4.34
N LEU A 14 -3.55 7.31 -3.26
CA LEU A 14 -2.60 6.24 -3.12
C LEU A 14 -2.59 5.54 -4.48
N ARG A 15 -1.56 5.82 -5.29
CA ARG A 15 -1.47 5.32 -6.67
C ARG A 15 -0.92 3.91 -6.57
N LEU A 16 -1.69 3.07 -5.88
CA LEU A 16 -1.47 1.65 -5.84
C LEU A 16 -1.83 1.14 -7.22
N ASP A 17 -0.83 0.61 -7.92
CA ASP A 17 -1.10 -0.15 -9.12
C ASP A 17 -1.76 -1.49 -8.74
N GLU A 18 -2.26 -2.21 -9.74
CA GLU A 18 -2.89 -3.52 -9.52
C GLU A 18 -1.93 -4.51 -8.84
N THR A 19 -0.63 -4.39 -9.08
CA THR A 19 0.38 -5.27 -8.46
C THR A 19 0.51 -4.97 -6.97
N ASP A 20 0.49 -3.70 -6.57
CA ASP A 20 0.53 -3.28 -5.18
C ASP A 20 -0.71 -3.77 -4.42
N LEU A 21 -1.90 -3.64 -5.01
CA LEU A 21 -3.14 -4.20 -4.44
C LEU A 21 -3.06 -5.72 -4.32
N GLN A 22 -2.58 -6.41 -5.36
CA GLN A 22 -2.41 -7.86 -5.33
C GLN A 22 -1.42 -8.31 -4.26
N ILE A 23 -0.31 -7.59 -4.07
CA ILE A 23 0.66 -7.85 -3.01
C ILE A 23 -0.03 -7.70 -1.65
N LEU A 24 -0.71 -6.59 -1.39
CA LEU A 24 -1.39 -6.35 -0.10
C LEU A 24 -2.42 -7.44 0.21
N ARG A 25 -3.19 -7.87 -0.80
CA ARG A 25 -4.20 -8.93 -0.68
C ARG A 25 -3.56 -10.28 -0.32
N LEU A 26 -2.49 -10.66 -1.01
CA LEU A 26 -1.73 -11.88 -0.70
C LEU A 26 -1.16 -11.86 0.73
N ILE A 27 -0.61 -10.73 1.17
CA ILE A 27 -0.11 -10.60 2.54
C ILE A 27 -1.27 -10.69 3.56
N SER A 28 -2.43 -10.10 3.26
CA SER A 28 -3.62 -10.19 4.11
C SER A 28 -4.15 -11.62 4.28
N GLU A 29 -3.95 -12.47 3.27
CA GLU A 29 -4.28 -13.90 3.28
C GLU A 29 -3.23 -14.75 4.02
N GLY A 30 -2.17 -14.14 4.55
CA GLY A 30 -1.09 -14.84 5.26
C GLY A 30 0.00 -15.40 4.35
N VAL A 31 0.04 -15.01 3.07
CA VAL A 31 1.15 -15.39 2.18
C VAL A 31 2.41 -14.64 2.59
N THR A 32 3.54 -15.33 2.61
CA THR A 32 4.85 -14.71 2.89
C THR A 32 5.27 -13.75 1.78
N VAL A 33 6.20 -12.83 2.08
CA VAL A 33 6.70 -11.88 1.08
C VAL A 33 7.37 -12.57 -0.12
N ASP A 34 8.16 -13.63 0.12
CA ASP A 34 8.73 -14.45 -0.97
C ASP A 34 7.63 -15.16 -1.77
N GLY A 35 6.61 -15.71 -1.11
CA GLY A 35 5.47 -16.35 -1.76
C GLY A 35 4.68 -15.36 -2.64
N ALA A 36 4.44 -14.16 -2.14
CA ALA A 36 3.78 -13.09 -2.89
C ALA A 36 4.61 -12.69 -4.11
N ALA A 37 5.92 -12.52 -3.94
CA ALA A 37 6.85 -12.16 -5.01
C ALA A 37 6.80 -13.15 -6.18
N ARG A 38 6.80 -14.46 -5.89
CA ARG A 38 6.65 -15.50 -6.91
C ARG A 38 5.32 -15.41 -7.65
N ARG A 39 4.21 -15.14 -6.95
CA ARG A 39 2.87 -15.05 -7.55
C ARG A 39 2.70 -13.83 -8.47
N VAL A 40 3.37 -12.72 -8.17
CA VAL A 40 3.34 -11.51 -9.01
C VAL A 40 4.53 -11.40 -9.97
N SER A 41 5.34 -12.45 -10.11
CA SER A 41 6.52 -12.49 -10.98
C SER A 41 7.55 -11.38 -10.70
N LEU A 42 7.76 -11.04 -9.42
CA LEU A 42 8.75 -10.06 -8.97
C LEU A 42 9.80 -10.69 -8.04
N SER A 43 10.91 -9.99 -7.84
CA SER A 43 11.86 -10.36 -6.79
C SER A 43 11.32 -9.99 -5.40
N GLU A 44 11.70 -10.75 -4.36
CA GLU A 44 11.35 -10.42 -2.97
C GLU A 44 11.78 -8.99 -2.60
N ARG A 45 12.96 -8.57 -3.06
CA ARG A 45 13.48 -7.20 -2.87
C ARG A 45 12.54 -6.15 -3.47
N THR A 46 12.00 -6.38 -4.67
CA THR A 46 11.05 -5.47 -5.32
C THR A 46 9.75 -5.39 -4.53
N VAL A 47 9.22 -6.53 -4.06
CA VAL A 47 8.00 -6.57 -3.24
C VAL A 47 8.20 -5.84 -1.91
N ARG A 48 9.32 -6.07 -1.21
CA ARG A 48 9.64 -5.33 0.02
C ARG A 48 9.71 -3.83 -0.22
N ARG A 49 10.37 -3.39 -1.31
CA ARG A 49 10.45 -1.98 -1.68
C ARG A 49 9.05 -1.39 -1.94
N ARG A 50 8.20 -2.10 -2.69
CA ARG A 50 6.81 -1.69 -2.93
C ARG A 50 6.04 -1.58 -1.62
N LEU A 51 6.06 -2.59 -0.76
CA LEU A 51 5.42 -2.55 0.56
C LEU A 51 5.89 -1.37 1.44
N SER A 52 7.18 -1.03 1.40
CA SER A 52 7.71 0.15 2.10
C SER A 52 7.22 1.47 1.49
N SER A 53 7.16 1.57 0.16
CA SER A 53 6.58 2.72 -0.54
C SER A 53 5.10 2.88 -0.20
N ILE A 54 4.33 1.79 -0.26
CA ILE A 54 2.92 1.75 0.12
C ILE A 54 2.71 2.24 1.55
N ALA A 55 3.49 1.72 2.52
CA ALA A 55 3.37 2.16 3.91
C ALA A 55 3.67 3.66 4.07
N THR A 56 4.70 4.16 3.37
CA THR A 56 5.06 5.58 3.36
C THR A 56 3.94 6.45 2.78
N GLU A 57 3.37 6.04 1.64
CA GLU A 57 2.27 6.74 0.97
C GLU A 57 0.97 6.68 1.77
N MET A 58 0.73 5.59 2.51
CA MET A 58 -0.41 5.47 3.43
C MET A 58 -0.21 6.26 4.73
N GLY A 59 1.00 6.77 4.99
CA GLY A 59 1.36 7.48 6.21
C GLY A 59 1.44 6.58 7.44
N VAL A 60 1.78 5.30 7.26
CA VAL A 60 1.89 4.31 8.34
C VAL A 60 3.33 3.82 8.53
N GLY A 61 3.65 3.34 9.74
CA GLY A 61 5.01 2.98 10.12
C GLY A 61 5.46 1.59 9.65
N THR A 62 4.52 0.71 9.32
CA THR A 62 4.81 -0.70 9.05
C THR A 62 3.99 -1.27 7.90
N THR A 63 4.51 -2.33 7.29
CA THR A 63 3.78 -3.13 6.28
C THR A 63 2.46 -3.68 6.81
N ILE A 64 2.42 -4.14 8.06
CA ILE A 64 1.19 -4.68 8.66
C ILE A 64 0.14 -3.58 8.82
N GLU A 65 0.53 -2.38 9.26
CA GLU A 65 -0.38 -1.25 9.32
C GLU A 65 -0.90 -0.87 7.93
N ALA A 66 -0.07 -0.98 6.88
CA ALA A 66 -0.49 -0.73 5.50
C ALA A 66 -1.55 -1.73 5.04
N VAL A 67 -1.33 -3.03 5.30
CA VAL A 67 -2.30 -4.10 5.01
C VAL A 67 -3.61 -3.87 5.77
N VAL A 68 -3.55 -3.60 7.07
CA VAL A 68 -4.74 -3.31 7.89
C VAL A 68 -5.48 -2.07 7.37
N THR A 69 -4.74 -1.04 6.96
CA THR A 69 -5.31 0.18 6.39
C THR A 69 -6.00 -0.11 5.06
N ALA A 70 -5.40 -0.93 4.19
CA ALA A 70 -5.99 -1.32 2.91
C ALA A 70 -7.32 -2.07 3.09
N VAL A 71 -7.37 -3.02 4.03
CA VAL A 71 -8.62 -3.74 4.39
C VAL A 71 -9.67 -2.79 4.94
N ARG A 72 -9.31 -1.92 5.90
CA ARG A 72 -10.26 -0.97 6.53
C ARG A 72 -10.82 0.06 5.55
N ARG A 73 -10.04 0.43 4.54
CA ARG A 73 -10.47 1.35 3.47
C ARG A 73 -11.18 0.65 2.31
N GLY A 74 -11.33 -0.69 2.35
CA GLY A 74 -11.99 -1.47 1.29
C GLY A 74 -11.20 -1.52 -0.01
N LEU A 75 -9.87 -1.36 0.04
CA LEU A 75 -9.00 -1.44 -1.14
C LEU A 75 -8.73 -2.89 -1.57
N ILE A 76 -8.81 -3.84 -0.63
CA ILE A 76 -8.60 -5.27 -0.83
C ILE A 76 -9.62 -6.12 -0.08
#